data_AF-A0A955I0D3-F1
#
_entry.id   AF-A0A955I0D3-F1
#
_cell.length_a   1.000
_cell.length_b   1.000
_cell.length_c   1.000
_cell.angle_alpha   90.00
_cell.angle_beta   90.00
_cell.angle_gamma   90.00
#
_symmetry.space_group_name_H-M   'P 1'
#
loop_
_entity.id
_entity.type
_entity.pdbx_description
1 polymer ?
#
loop_
_entity_poly.entity_id
_entity_poly.type
_entity_poly.pdbx_seq_one_letter_code
_entity_poly.pdbx_strand_id
1 'polypeptide(L)'
;MEEFLYNSLSFIPTSISFVPLLGLVYFVGMMIFWWEADLAKKNRNSIFDQWFFSTLLMLVWGRVTYIITSWDQFSQWNWFYLPYERYGEQIYLFRAMPWRLFSIWDGGFLFIPMFLAYLILGYFYTVYIKKWRWREMMGSVLFSANFLLGSALLLYGLYARDSRVTLNGFLVFIFSFVIQVVVHSIKRFYKDRHDPYRRMSRVLVLFYLVLDIWFISYTFLSQPLINMDRYHIYGFVILGCFMAISYILDIRRKTPTTDDQKTLTPRRISLNQAIRISDKKDQN
;
A
#
# COMPACT_ATOMS: atom_id res chain seq x y z
N MET A 1 8.95 22.77 19.50
CA MET A 1 7.93 21.71 19.32
C MET A 1 8.53 20.44 18.75
N GLU A 2 9.37 20.53 17.70
CA GLU A 2 10.06 19.36 17.09
C GLU A 2 10.88 18.55 18.10
N GLU A 3 11.75 19.21 18.88
CA GLU A 3 12.58 18.53 19.88
C GLU A 3 11.76 17.85 20.98
N PHE A 4 10.63 18.44 21.39
CA PHE A 4 9.76 17.87 22.42
C PHE A 4 9.10 16.58 21.94
N LEU A 5 8.59 16.56 20.71
CA LEU A 5 8.02 15.35 20.10
C LEU A 5 9.08 14.27 19.92
N TYR A 6 10.28 14.64 19.45
CA TYR A 6 11.39 13.71 19.32
C TYR A 6 11.78 13.07 20.67
N ASN A 7 11.94 13.89 21.72
CA ASN A 7 12.29 13.39 23.05
C ASN A 7 11.19 12.53 23.69
N SER A 8 9.92 12.76 23.32
CA SER A 8 8.80 11.94 23.80
C SER A 8 8.71 10.60 23.05
N LEU A 9 9.13 10.55 21.79
CA LEU A 9 9.06 9.36 20.92
C LEU A 9 10.35 8.53 20.92
N SER A 10 11.44 9.04 21.48
CA SER A 10 12.75 8.36 21.54
C SER A 10 12.81 7.17 22.51
N PHE A 11 11.69 6.81 23.16
CA PHE A 11 11.59 5.60 23.99
C PHE A 11 11.68 4.30 23.18
N ILE A 12 11.55 4.35 21.84
CA ILE A 12 11.73 3.17 20.99
C ILE A 12 13.17 2.64 21.16
N PRO A 13 13.35 1.37 21.57
CA PRO A 13 14.67 0.83 21.84
C PRO A 13 15.51 0.82 20.56
N THR A 14 16.57 1.63 20.55
CA THR A 14 17.59 1.68 19.48
C THR A 14 18.40 0.39 19.36
N SER A 15 18.18 -0.57 20.24
CA SER A 15 18.80 -1.90 20.21
C SER A 15 18.23 -2.82 19.13
N ILE A 16 17.06 -2.51 18.56
CA ILE A 16 16.45 -3.28 17.47
C ILE A 16 16.86 -2.66 16.13
N SER A 17 17.32 -3.49 15.19
CA SER A 17 17.65 -3.02 13.84
C SER A 17 16.40 -2.50 13.10
N PHE A 18 16.62 -1.62 12.13
CA PHE A 18 15.54 -0.97 11.37
C PHE A 18 14.62 -1.97 10.63
N VAL A 19 15.19 -3.04 10.06
CA VAL A 19 14.45 -3.99 9.21
C VAL A 19 13.35 -4.76 9.98
N PRO A 20 13.61 -5.36 11.17
CA PRO A 20 12.56 -5.94 12.00
C PRO A 20 11.42 -4.97 12.35
N LEU A 21 11.74 -3.71 12.69
CA LEU A 21 10.75 -2.69 13.01
C LEU A 21 9.89 -2.35 11.79
N LEU A 22 10.52 -2.22 10.62
CA LEU A 22 9.82 -2.04 9.35
C LEU A 22 8.91 -3.24 9.04
N GLY A 23 9.38 -4.47 9.32
CA GLY A 23 8.58 -5.69 9.22
C GLY A 23 7.33 -5.68 10.10
N LEU A 24 7.44 -5.16 11.33
CA LEU A 24 6.29 -4.96 12.23
C LEU A 24 5.30 -3.96 11.64
N VAL A 25 5.77 -2.84 11.08
CA VAL A 25 4.91 -1.86 10.40
C VAL A 25 4.17 -2.49 9.22
N TYR A 26 4.82 -3.34 8.43
CA TYR A 26 4.14 -4.08 7.36
C TYR A 26 3.09 -5.05 7.87
N PHE A 27 3.37 -5.73 8.97
CA PHE A 27 2.41 -6.65 9.59
C PHE A 27 1.17 -5.90 10.13
N VAL A 28 1.36 -4.76 10.79
CA VAL A 28 0.24 -3.92 11.25
C VAL A 28 -0.51 -3.32 10.05
N GLY A 29 0.21 -2.88 9.02
CA GLY A 29 -0.38 -2.42 7.77
C GLY A 29 -1.26 -3.47 7.11
N MET A 30 -0.84 -4.75 7.15
CA MET A 30 -1.63 -5.88 6.66
C MET A 30 -2.94 -6.02 7.43
N MET A 31 -2.88 -5.96 8.76
CA MET A 31 -4.07 -6.07 9.62
C MET A 31 -5.06 -4.93 9.32
N ILE A 32 -4.56 -3.71 9.14
CA ILE A 32 -5.36 -2.53 8.78
C ILE A 32 -6.00 -2.70 7.40
N PHE A 33 -5.20 -3.09 6.40
CA PHE A 33 -5.70 -3.30 5.04
C PHE A 33 -6.78 -4.38 5.00
N TRP A 34 -6.56 -5.48 5.72
CA TRP A 34 -7.54 -6.56 5.82
C TRP A 34 -8.82 -6.08 6.48
N TRP A 35 -8.73 -5.39 7.62
CA TRP A 35 -9.90 -4.87 8.34
C TRP A 35 -10.76 -3.95 7.46
N GLU A 36 -10.13 -3.04 6.72
CA GLU A 36 -10.83 -2.16 5.79
C GLU A 36 -11.39 -2.90 4.57
N ALA A 37 -10.68 -3.91 4.06
CA ALA A 37 -11.11 -4.70 2.90
C ALA A 37 -12.23 -5.71 3.23
N ASP A 38 -12.39 -6.13 4.48
CA ASP A 38 -13.48 -7.03 4.90
C ASP A 38 -14.86 -6.40 4.63
N LEU A 39 -14.94 -5.07 4.68
CA LEU A 39 -16.14 -4.31 4.31
C LEU A 39 -16.56 -4.52 2.84
N ALA A 40 -15.61 -4.86 1.95
CA ALA A 40 -15.87 -5.10 0.54
C ALA A 40 -16.37 -6.53 0.22
N LYS A 41 -16.49 -7.41 1.23
CA LYS A 41 -16.97 -8.80 1.10
C LYS A 41 -16.25 -9.62 0.01
N LYS A 42 -14.94 -9.37 -0.19
CA LYS A 42 -14.11 -10.12 -1.15
C LYS A 42 -13.52 -11.36 -0.48
N ASN A 43 -13.03 -12.30 -1.31
CA ASN A 43 -12.35 -13.49 -0.79
C ASN A 43 -11.05 -13.08 -0.06
N ARG A 44 -10.90 -13.54 1.18
CA ARG A 44 -9.77 -13.25 2.07
C ARG A 44 -8.42 -13.59 1.45
N ASN A 45 -8.30 -14.74 0.79
CA ASN A 45 -7.05 -15.13 0.13
C ASN A 45 -6.67 -14.13 -0.97
N SER A 46 -7.66 -13.64 -1.71
CA SER A 46 -7.40 -12.67 -2.77
C SER A 46 -7.05 -11.28 -2.26
N ILE A 47 -7.58 -10.88 -1.09
CA ILE A 47 -7.20 -9.64 -0.40
C ILE A 47 -5.74 -9.77 0.06
N PHE A 48 -5.38 -10.92 0.64
CA PHE A 48 -4.02 -11.22 1.04
C PHE A 48 -3.05 -11.18 -0.15
N ASP A 49 -3.39 -11.83 -1.28
CA ASP A 49 -2.55 -11.78 -2.48
C ASP A 49 -2.29 -10.34 -2.93
N GLN A 50 -3.35 -9.51 -2.96
CA GLN A 50 -3.23 -8.11 -3.37
C GLN A 50 -2.26 -7.34 -2.46
N TRP A 51 -2.44 -7.47 -1.14
CA TRP A 51 -1.57 -6.84 -0.17
C TRP A 51 -0.12 -7.32 -0.35
N PHE A 52 0.07 -8.64 -0.34
CA PHE A 52 1.39 -9.25 -0.42
C PHE A 52 2.15 -8.84 -1.67
N PHE A 53 1.54 -8.95 -2.86
CA PHE A 53 2.19 -8.56 -4.11
C PHE A 53 2.46 -7.06 -4.18
N SER A 54 1.52 -6.22 -3.72
CA SER A 54 1.71 -4.76 -3.75
C SER A 54 2.83 -4.32 -2.81
N THR A 55 2.90 -4.89 -1.60
CA THR A 55 3.95 -4.59 -0.62
C THR A 55 5.32 -5.14 -1.05
N LEU A 56 5.38 -6.37 -1.56
CA LEU A 56 6.64 -6.97 -2.02
C LEU A 56 7.25 -6.18 -3.18
N LEU A 57 6.45 -5.88 -4.20
CA LEU A 57 6.92 -5.13 -5.36
C LEU A 57 7.22 -3.66 -5.02
N MET A 58 6.50 -3.07 -4.06
CA MET A 58 6.85 -1.77 -3.50
C MET A 58 8.26 -1.77 -2.90
N LEU A 59 8.62 -2.76 -2.08
CA LEU A 59 9.95 -2.87 -1.47
C LEU A 59 11.04 -2.94 -2.55
N VAL A 60 10.83 -3.78 -3.57
CA VAL A 60 11.73 -3.90 -4.72
C VAL A 60 11.87 -2.56 -5.43
N TRP A 61 10.75 -1.87 -5.70
CA TRP A 61 10.76 -0.57 -6.36
C TRP A 61 11.55 0.46 -5.57
N GLY A 62 11.29 0.57 -4.26
CA GLY A 62 12.01 1.47 -3.34
C GLY A 62 13.51 1.23 -3.33
N ARG A 63 13.94 -0.04 -3.33
CA ARG A 63 15.36 -0.41 -3.38
C ARG A 63 16.00 -0.02 -4.71
N VAL A 64 15.33 -0.33 -5.83
CA VAL A 64 15.82 0.05 -7.16
C VAL A 64 15.97 1.56 -7.29
N THR A 65 14.99 2.34 -6.80
CA THR A 65 15.07 3.81 -6.84
C THR A 65 16.16 4.37 -5.96
N TYR A 66 16.39 3.79 -4.77
CA TYR A 66 17.53 4.15 -3.92
C TYR A 66 18.87 3.92 -4.63
N ILE A 67 19.05 2.75 -5.25
CA ILE A 67 20.27 2.41 -5.99
C ILE A 67 20.52 3.40 -7.13
N ILE A 68 19.49 3.72 -7.91
CA ILE A 68 19.58 4.69 -9.02
C ILE A 68 19.96 6.07 -8.49
N THR A 69 19.39 6.50 -7.37
CA THR A 69 19.66 7.83 -6.79
C THR A 69 21.06 7.93 -6.19
N SER A 70 21.58 6.83 -5.65
CA SER A 70 22.92 6.76 -5.06
C SER A 70 23.92 6.05 -5.97
N TRP A 71 23.75 6.14 -7.28
CA TRP A 71 24.55 5.39 -8.26
C TRP A 71 26.06 5.56 -8.11
N ASP A 72 26.51 6.77 -7.79
CA ASP A 72 27.94 7.06 -7.58
C ASP A 72 28.54 6.21 -6.46
N GLN A 73 27.77 5.92 -5.40
CA GLN A 73 28.23 5.09 -4.29
C GLN A 73 28.34 3.60 -4.67
N PHE A 74 27.50 3.14 -5.60
CA PHE A 74 27.47 1.74 -6.04
C PHE A 74 28.44 1.46 -7.19
N SER A 75 28.63 2.43 -8.09
CA SER A 75 29.48 2.29 -9.28
C SER A 75 30.98 2.39 -8.99
N GLN A 76 31.37 2.98 -7.85
CA GLN A 76 32.76 3.13 -7.43
C GLN A 76 33.47 1.82 -7.08
N TRP A 77 32.78 0.70 -7.03
CA TRP A 77 33.39 -0.53 -6.57
C TRP A 77 33.73 -1.48 -7.72
N ASN A 78 34.91 -2.11 -7.63
CA ASN A 78 35.52 -2.90 -8.72
C ASN A 78 34.67 -4.09 -9.22
N TRP A 79 33.84 -4.66 -8.37
CA TRP A 79 32.96 -5.81 -8.65
C TRP A 79 31.69 -5.42 -9.43
N PHE A 80 31.42 -4.13 -9.59
CA PHE A 80 30.27 -3.64 -10.36
C PHE A 80 30.38 -4.00 -11.85
N TYR A 81 31.60 -3.97 -12.40
CA TYR A 81 31.85 -4.30 -13.82
C TYR A 81 32.24 -5.76 -14.04
N LEU A 82 32.94 -6.36 -13.08
CA LEU A 82 33.31 -7.78 -13.14
C LEU A 82 33.51 -8.29 -11.70
N PRO A 83 32.65 -9.20 -11.19
CA PRO A 83 32.73 -9.66 -9.80
C PRO A 83 33.89 -10.65 -9.65
N TYR A 84 35.13 -10.17 -9.71
CA TYR A 84 36.31 -11.00 -9.49
C TYR A 84 37.10 -10.52 -8.27
N GLU A 85 37.69 -11.47 -7.57
CA GLU A 85 38.60 -11.19 -6.46
C GLU A 85 39.87 -12.03 -6.66
N ARG A 86 41.04 -11.38 -6.55
CA ARG A 86 42.34 -12.01 -6.72
C ARG A 86 42.92 -12.38 -5.35
N TYR A 87 43.16 -13.66 -5.12
CA TYR A 87 43.87 -14.17 -3.95
C TYR A 87 45.17 -14.83 -4.41
N GLY A 88 46.29 -14.13 -4.22
CA GLY A 88 47.58 -14.58 -4.74
C GLY A 88 47.56 -14.68 -6.27
N GLU A 89 47.70 -15.89 -6.81
CA GLU A 89 47.70 -16.18 -8.25
C GLU A 89 46.35 -16.63 -8.80
N GLN A 90 45.36 -16.83 -7.93
CA GLN A 90 44.05 -17.35 -8.32
C GLN A 90 43.03 -16.22 -8.47
N ILE A 91 42.27 -16.26 -9.57
CA ILE A 91 41.18 -15.33 -9.88
C ILE A 91 39.86 -16.05 -9.62
N TYR A 92 39.08 -15.55 -8.65
CA TYR A 92 37.76 -16.08 -8.33
C TYR A 92 36.69 -15.20 -8.95
N LEU A 93 36.00 -15.70 -9.97
CA LEU A 93 34.83 -15.05 -10.57
C LEU A 93 33.57 -15.33 -9.72
N PHE A 94 32.67 -14.35 -9.65
CA PHE A 94 31.36 -14.39 -8.97
C PHE A 94 31.35 -14.50 -7.44
N ARG A 95 32.51 -14.43 -6.78
CA ARG A 95 32.57 -14.43 -5.30
C ARG A 95 32.10 -13.10 -4.71
N ALA A 96 32.49 -11.99 -5.34
CA ALA A 96 31.97 -10.66 -5.05
C ALA A 96 30.69 -10.41 -5.88
N MET A 97 29.67 -11.25 -5.76
CA MET A 97 28.37 -10.99 -6.39
C MET A 97 27.76 -9.67 -5.85
N PRO A 98 26.94 -8.93 -6.63
CA PRO A 98 26.28 -7.66 -6.29
C PRO A 98 25.31 -7.72 -5.08
N TRP A 99 25.59 -8.54 -4.06
CA TRP A 99 24.79 -8.76 -2.86
C TRP A 99 24.43 -7.47 -2.13
N ARG A 100 25.25 -6.41 -2.21
CA ARG A 100 24.87 -5.12 -1.64
C ARG A 100 23.69 -4.47 -2.36
N LEU A 101 23.49 -4.69 -3.66
CA LEU A 101 22.27 -4.24 -4.35
C LEU A 101 21.01 -4.89 -3.73
N PHE A 102 21.13 -6.14 -3.30
CA PHE A 102 20.06 -6.91 -2.67
C PHE A 102 20.03 -6.83 -1.14
N SER A 103 21.00 -6.15 -0.51
CA SER A 103 21.06 -6.02 0.93
C SER A 103 19.97 -5.08 1.41
N ILE A 104 18.91 -5.63 1.98
CA ILE A 104 17.81 -4.90 2.63
C ILE A 104 18.22 -4.40 4.03
N TRP A 105 19.30 -4.96 4.58
CA TRP A 105 19.78 -4.72 5.94
C TRP A 105 20.35 -3.32 6.17
N ASP A 106 20.75 -2.62 5.10
CA ASP A 106 21.32 -1.27 5.19
C ASP A 106 20.25 -0.18 5.39
N GLY A 107 18.96 -0.53 5.26
CA GLY A 107 17.85 0.44 5.35
C GLY A 107 17.82 1.43 4.18
N GLY A 108 18.57 1.18 3.11
CA GLY A 108 18.63 2.04 1.92
C GLY A 108 17.37 1.94 1.06
N PHE A 109 16.34 2.67 1.46
CA PHE A 109 15.05 2.75 0.79
C PHE A 109 14.60 4.20 0.64
N LEU A 110 14.00 4.51 -0.50
CA LEU A 110 13.28 5.77 -0.68
C LEU A 110 11.77 5.54 -0.47
N PHE A 111 11.23 6.09 0.62
CA PHE A 111 9.85 5.83 1.05
C PHE A 111 8.79 6.46 0.14
N ILE A 112 9.06 7.60 -0.49
CA ILE A 112 8.13 8.26 -1.43
C ILE A 112 7.93 7.42 -2.70
N PRO A 113 9.00 6.95 -3.40
CA PRO A 113 8.87 5.98 -4.48
C PRO A 113 8.14 4.70 -4.07
N MET A 114 8.38 4.20 -2.87
CA MET A 114 7.68 3.03 -2.35
C MET A 114 6.17 3.29 -2.24
N PHE A 115 5.78 4.38 -1.59
CA PHE A 115 4.39 4.79 -1.49
C PHE A 115 3.72 4.89 -2.87
N LEU A 116 4.37 5.54 -3.83
CA LEU A 116 3.86 5.63 -5.21
C LEU A 116 3.69 4.25 -5.84
N ALA A 117 4.71 3.37 -5.73
CA ALA A 117 4.66 2.02 -6.28
C ALA A 117 3.52 1.21 -5.69
N TYR A 118 3.32 1.26 -4.37
CA TYR A 118 2.22 0.57 -3.70
C TYR A 118 0.85 1.05 -4.20
N LEU A 119 0.66 2.34 -4.44
CA LEU A 119 -0.58 2.86 -5.03
C LEU A 119 -0.78 2.40 -6.47
N ILE A 120 0.26 2.45 -7.32
CA ILE A 120 0.20 1.98 -8.71
C ILE A 120 -0.18 0.49 -8.74
N LEU A 121 0.51 -0.32 -7.95
CA LEU A 121 0.32 -1.77 -7.89
C LEU A 121 -1.04 -2.12 -7.28
N GLY A 122 -1.41 -1.48 -6.18
CA GLY A 122 -2.72 -1.69 -5.53
C GLY A 122 -3.87 -1.34 -6.47
N TYR A 123 -3.77 -0.23 -7.19
CA TYR A 123 -4.72 0.16 -8.23
C TYR A 123 -4.75 -0.85 -9.38
N PHE A 124 -3.58 -1.16 -9.95
CA PHE A 124 -3.46 -2.06 -11.10
C PHE A 124 -3.97 -3.46 -10.79
N TYR A 125 -3.59 -4.00 -9.64
CA TYR A 125 -3.99 -5.32 -9.17
C TYR A 125 -5.49 -5.38 -8.92
N THR A 126 -6.08 -4.33 -8.33
CA THR A 126 -7.53 -4.24 -8.13
C THR A 126 -8.27 -4.23 -9.46
N VAL A 127 -7.90 -3.33 -10.38
CA VAL A 127 -8.70 -3.03 -11.57
C VAL A 127 -8.47 -4.03 -12.70
N TYR A 128 -7.22 -4.44 -12.95
CA TYR A 128 -6.89 -5.26 -14.12
C TYR A 128 -6.74 -6.74 -13.80
N ILE A 129 -6.08 -7.08 -12.68
CA ILE A 129 -5.83 -8.48 -12.32
C ILE A 129 -7.09 -9.10 -11.69
N LYS A 130 -7.58 -8.53 -10.59
CA LYS A 130 -8.74 -9.06 -9.88
C LYS A 130 -10.08 -8.57 -10.44
N LYS A 131 -10.06 -7.55 -11.32
CA LYS A 131 -11.26 -6.94 -11.93
C LYS A 131 -12.30 -6.49 -10.90
N TRP A 132 -11.82 -6.08 -9.73
CA TRP A 132 -12.65 -5.54 -8.67
C TRP A 132 -13.02 -4.11 -8.97
N ARG A 133 -14.16 -3.69 -8.43
CA ARG A 133 -14.61 -2.31 -8.54
C ARG A 133 -13.68 -1.44 -7.72
N TRP A 134 -12.97 -0.52 -8.39
CA TRP A 134 -12.05 0.39 -7.73
C TRP A 134 -12.74 1.12 -6.58
N ARG A 135 -14.02 1.46 -6.73
CA ARG A 135 -14.77 2.16 -5.70
C ARG A 135 -14.93 1.41 -4.37
N GLU A 136 -14.78 0.09 -4.38
CA GLU A 136 -14.90 -0.77 -3.21
C GLU A 136 -13.57 -0.92 -2.46
N MET A 137 -12.43 -0.79 -3.17
CA MET A 137 -11.09 -1.02 -2.61
C MET A 137 -10.27 0.26 -2.40
N MET A 138 -10.63 1.37 -3.05
CA MET A 138 -9.87 2.62 -3.01
C MET A 138 -9.57 3.08 -1.58
N GLY A 139 -10.56 3.03 -0.69
CA GLY A 139 -10.38 3.43 0.71
C GLY A 139 -9.35 2.58 1.45
N SER A 140 -9.42 1.25 1.31
CA SER A 140 -8.49 0.31 1.93
C SER A 140 -7.06 0.49 1.40
N VAL A 141 -6.91 0.66 0.09
CA VAL A 141 -5.60 0.90 -0.55
C VAL A 141 -5.01 2.23 -0.09
N LEU A 142 -5.76 3.34 -0.15
CA LEU A 142 -5.27 4.65 0.27
C LEU A 142 -4.90 4.70 1.76
N PHE A 143 -5.80 4.24 2.64
CA PHE A 143 -5.55 4.30 4.08
C PHE A 143 -4.32 3.47 4.48
N SER A 144 -4.19 2.27 3.92
CA SER A 144 -3.03 1.43 4.18
C SER A 144 -1.74 1.99 3.59
N ALA A 145 -1.79 2.61 2.41
CA ALA A 145 -0.62 3.29 1.81
C ALA A 145 -0.13 4.42 2.71
N ASN A 146 -1.04 5.24 3.24
CA ASN A 146 -0.70 6.36 4.09
C ASN A 146 -0.24 5.96 5.48
N PHE A 147 -0.85 4.91 6.05
CA PHE A 147 -0.34 4.30 7.27
C PHE A 147 1.11 3.82 7.08
N LEU A 148 1.38 3.07 6.00
CA LEU A 148 2.73 2.58 5.71
C LEU A 148 3.72 3.74 5.51
N LEU A 149 3.35 4.77 4.74
CA LEU A 149 4.20 5.95 4.51
C LEU A 149 4.50 6.69 5.82
N GLY A 150 3.46 7.04 6.58
CA GLY A 150 3.58 7.78 7.84
C GLY A 150 4.38 7.02 8.89
N SER A 151 4.07 5.74 9.10
CA SER A 151 4.78 4.89 10.06
C SER A 151 6.22 4.60 9.64
N ALA A 152 6.49 4.34 8.36
CA ALA A 152 7.84 4.09 7.88
C ALA A 152 8.73 5.33 8.00
N LEU A 153 8.23 6.52 7.65
CA LEU A 153 8.95 7.77 7.81
C LEU A 153 9.17 8.14 9.28
N LEU A 154 8.18 7.92 10.13
CA LEU A 154 8.31 8.14 11.57
C LEU A 154 9.41 7.24 12.16
N LEU A 155 9.39 5.94 11.85
CA LEU A 155 10.43 5.01 12.29
C LEU A 155 11.81 5.37 11.73
N TYR A 156 11.89 5.69 10.44
CA TYR A 156 13.14 6.06 9.81
C TYR A 156 13.71 7.35 10.42
N GLY A 157 12.89 8.37 10.63
CA GLY A 157 13.29 9.63 11.26
C GLY A 157 13.80 9.41 12.69
N LEU A 158 13.14 8.56 13.47
CA LEU A 158 13.60 8.21 14.83
C LEU A 158 14.93 7.45 14.81
N TYR A 159 15.10 6.50 13.88
CA TYR A 159 16.33 5.73 13.73
C TYR A 159 17.51 6.59 13.24
N ALA A 160 17.27 7.46 12.26
CA ALA A 160 18.26 8.38 11.69
C ALA A 160 18.51 9.62 12.57
N ARG A 161 17.73 9.81 13.65
CA ARG A 161 17.74 11.00 14.51
C ARG A 161 17.48 12.30 13.76
N ASP A 162 16.60 12.25 12.76
CA ASP A 162 16.17 13.39 11.97
C ASP A 162 14.79 13.87 12.44
N SER A 163 14.76 15.02 13.15
CA SER A 163 13.52 15.59 13.70
C SER A 163 12.52 15.99 12.63
N ARG A 164 12.98 16.43 11.45
CA ARG A 164 12.12 16.90 10.36
C ARG A 164 11.41 15.74 9.70
N VAL A 165 12.14 14.67 9.39
CA VAL A 165 11.56 13.45 8.82
C VAL A 165 10.61 12.80 9.81
N THR A 166 10.98 12.77 11.10
CA THR A 166 10.11 12.28 12.18
C THR A 166 8.81 13.07 12.25
N LEU A 167 8.88 14.41 12.22
CA LEU A 167 7.70 15.27 12.25
C LEU A 167 6.81 15.04 11.03
N ASN A 168 7.37 14.96 9.82
CA ASN A 168 6.58 14.68 8.62
C ASN A 168 5.88 13.32 8.68
N GLY A 169 6.61 12.28 9.10
CA GLY A 169 6.04 10.94 9.27
C GLY A 169 4.90 10.96 10.29
N PHE A 170 5.09 11.66 11.41
CA PHE A 170 4.04 11.86 12.41
C PHE A 170 2.83 12.61 11.85
N LEU A 171 3.05 13.69 11.11
CA LEU A 171 1.99 14.51 10.50
C LEU A 171 1.18 13.71 9.47
N VAL A 172 1.83 12.93 8.60
CA VAL A 172 1.16 12.05 7.63
C VAL A 172 0.37 10.96 8.36
N PHE A 173 0.96 10.35 9.38
CA PHE A 173 0.30 9.32 10.18
C PHE A 173 -0.96 9.87 10.88
N ILE A 174 -0.84 10.98 11.62
CA ILE A 174 -1.95 11.55 12.37
C ILE A 174 -3.05 12.07 11.45
N PHE A 175 -2.69 12.71 10.33
CA PHE A 175 -3.64 13.17 9.33
C PHE A 175 -4.48 12.00 8.79
N SER A 176 -3.82 10.92 8.42
CA SER A 176 -4.48 9.72 7.88
C SER A 176 -5.39 9.07 8.92
N PHE A 177 -4.92 8.96 10.17
CA PHE A 177 -5.70 8.43 11.27
C PHE A 177 -6.94 9.28 11.57
N VAL A 178 -6.78 10.60 11.66
CA VAL A 178 -7.89 11.54 11.93
C VAL A 178 -8.93 11.47 10.83
N ILE A 179 -8.52 11.50 9.56
CA ILE A 179 -9.49 11.38 8.46
C ILE A 179 -10.22 10.05 8.50
N GLN A 180 -9.53 8.95 8.78
CA GLN A 180 -10.17 7.64 8.86
C GLN A 180 -11.21 7.59 9.99
N VAL A 181 -10.88 8.15 11.16
CA VAL A 181 -11.83 8.28 12.28
C VAL A 181 -13.04 9.10 11.88
N VAL A 182 -12.85 10.23 11.18
CA VAL A 182 -13.96 11.07 10.68
C VAL A 182 -14.82 10.28 9.68
N VAL A 183 -14.22 9.64 8.69
CA VAL A 183 -14.93 8.84 7.67
C VAL A 183 -15.72 7.70 8.34
N HIS A 184 -15.12 6.98 9.29
CA HIS A 184 -15.78 5.90 10.01
C HIS A 184 -16.94 6.41 10.88
N SER A 185 -16.75 7.54 11.56
CA SER A 185 -17.78 8.17 12.40
C SER A 185 -18.99 8.60 11.58
N ILE A 186 -18.76 9.24 10.42
CA ILE A 186 -19.85 9.64 9.52
C ILE A 186 -20.55 8.39 8.95
N LYS A 187 -19.80 7.37 8.50
CA LYS A 187 -20.38 6.11 8.04
C LYS A 187 -21.28 5.48 9.13
N ARG A 188 -20.84 5.47 10.38
CA ARG A 188 -21.62 4.94 11.50
C ARG A 188 -22.92 5.72 11.71
N PHE A 189 -22.89 7.05 11.61
CA PHE A 189 -24.08 7.89 11.78
C PHE A 189 -25.15 7.65 10.70
N TYR A 190 -24.74 7.39 9.45
CA TYR A 190 -25.68 7.17 8.35
C TYR A 190 -26.08 5.70 8.15
N LYS A 191 -25.55 4.76 8.95
CA LYS A 191 -25.70 3.31 8.73
C LYS A 191 -27.17 2.87 8.60
N ASP A 192 -28.08 3.48 9.35
CA ASP A 192 -29.50 3.11 9.37
C ASP A 192 -30.28 3.63 8.14
N ARG A 193 -29.69 4.51 7.33
CA ARG A 193 -30.31 5.08 6.13
C ARG A 193 -29.62 4.57 4.87
N HIS A 194 -30.18 3.52 4.27
CA HIS A 194 -29.53 2.73 3.20
C HIS A 194 -29.07 3.55 1.97
N ASP A 195 -29.91 4.45 1.45
CA ASP A 195 -29.60 5.26 0.26
C ASP A 195 -28.63 6.43 0.49
N PRO A 196 -28.85 7.33 1.48
CA PRO A 196 -27.91 8.42 1.73
C PRO A 196 -26.55 7.91 2.24
N TYR A 197 -26.52 6.81 2.99
CA TYR A 197 -25.27 6.16 3.42
C TYR A 197 -24.36 5.84 2.22
N ARG A 198 -24.94 5.21 1.19
CA ARG A 198 -24.17 4.76 0.02
C ARG A 198 -23.65 5.91 -0.81
N ARG A 199 -24.39 7.03 -0.92
CA ARG A 199 -23.93 8.24 -1.60
C ARG A 199 -22.87 8.97 -0.79
N MET A 200 -23.13 9.20 0.49
CA MET A 200 -22.21 9.90 1.39
C MET A 200 -20.88 9.19 1.51
N SER A 201 -20.88 7.86 1.69
CA SER A 201 -19.64 7.09 1.76
C SER A 201 -18.79 7.22 0.50
N ARG A 202 -19.38 7.40 -0.69
CA ARG A 202 -18.61 7.58 -1.93
C ARG A 202 -17.97 8.96 -2.01
N VAL A 203 -18.74 9.99 -1.63
CA VAL A 203 -18.25 11.38 -1.59
C VAL A 203 -17.11 11.51 -0.59
N LEU A 204 -17.23 10.90 0.59
CA LEU A 204 -16.19 10.94 1.62
C LEU A 204 -14.88 10.31 1.18
N VAL A 205 -14.90 9.17 0.49
CA VAL A 205 -13.65 8.52 0.04
C VAL A 205 -13.00 9.33 -1.10
N LEU A 206 -13.78 9.93 -1.99
CA LEU A 206 -13.25 10.85 -3.00
C LEU A 206 -12.65 12.12 -2.37
N PHE A 207 -13.36 12.69 -1.39
CA PHE A 207 -12.87 13.84 -0.63
C PHE A 207 -11.59 13.52 0.14
N TYR A 208 -11.50 12.32 0.74
CA TYR A 208 -10.28 11.82 1.35
C TYR A 208 -9.12 11.80 0.36
N LEU A 209 -9.31 11.21 -0.83
CA LEU A 209 -8.27 11.18 -1.87
C LEU A 209 -7.79 12.59 -2.24
N VAL A 210 -8.69 13.55 -2.42
CA VAL A 210 -8.31 14.93 -2.78
C VAL A 210 -7.52 15.60 -1.66
N LEU A 211 -7.97 15.48 -0.42
CA LEU A 211 -7.26 16.00 0.74
C LEU A 211 -5.89 15.35 0.89
N ASP A 212 -5.80 14.05 0.66
CA ASP A 212 -4.57 13.27 0.77
C ASP A 212 -3.54 13.70 -0.27
N ILE A 213 -3.95 13.84 -1.53
CA ILE A 213 -3.10 14.37 -2.60
C ILE A 213 -2.58 15.76 -2.22
N TRP A 214 -3.47 16.66 -1.79
CA TRP A 214 -3.10 18.02 -1.42
C TRP A 214 -2.14 18.05 -0.23
N PHE A 215 -2.47 17.35 0.85
CA PHE A 215 -1.70 17.36 2.09
C PHE A 215 -0.31 16.76 1.90
N ILE A 216 -0.22 15.54 1.37
CA ILE A 216 1.06 14.85 1.14
C ILE A 216 1.93 15.67 0.18
N SER A 217 1.37 16.15 -0.93
CA SER A 217 2.15 16.95 -1.88
C SER A 217 2.65 18.24 -1.25
N TYR A 218 1.83 18.93 -0.45
CA TYR A 218 2.23 20.14 0.26
C TYR A 218 3.31 19.87 1.31
N THR A 219 3.15 18.84 2.15
CA THR A 219 4.11 18.46 3.18
C THR A 219 5.48 18.14 2.59
N PHE A 220 5.54 17.42 1.47
CA PHE A 220 6.81 17.04 0.87
C PHE A 220 7.40 18.13 -0.05
N LEU A 221 6.61 18.79 -0.90
CA LEU A 221 7.13 19.83 -1.82
C LEU A 221 7.57 21.11 -1.10
N SER A 222 7.09 21.35 0.12
CA SER A 222 7.56 22.47 0.96
C SER A 222 8.97 22.25 1.53
N GLN A 223 9.53 21.05 1.39
CA GLN A 223 10.85 20.70 1.92
C GLN A 223 11.94 20.60 0.84
N PRO A 224 13.21 20.81 1.22
CA PRO A 224 14.34 20.60 0.32
C PRO A 224 14.51 19.10 0.01
N LEU A 225 13.84 18.63 -1.04
CA LEU A 225 13.92 17.26 -1.52
C LEU A 225 14.89 17.10 -2.68
N ILE A 226 15.48 15.90 -2.78
CA ILE A 226 16.22 15.41 -3.95
C ILE A 226 15.28 15.43 -5.17
N ASN A 227 15.80 15.79 -6.35
CA ASN A 227 15.01 15.87 -7.58
C ASN A 227 14.22 14.58 -7.88
N MET A 228 14.80 13.42 -7.57
CA MET A 228 14.13 12.13 -7.75
C MET A 228 12.84 12.04 -6.93
N ASP A 229 12.84 12.42 -5.65
CA ASP A 229 11.64 12.40 -4.82
C ASP A 229 10.58 13.38 -5.32
N ARG A 230 11.00 14.55 -5.83
CA ARG A 230 10.07 15.53 -6.44
C ARG A 230 9.32 14.93 -7.63
N TYR A 231 10.00 14.20 -8.51
CA TYR A 231 9.36 13.53 -9.64
C TYR A 231 8.36 12.47 -9.20
N HIS A 232 8.63 11.75 -8.11
CA HIS A 232 7.67 10.78 -7.57
C HIS A 232 6.44 11.46 -6.95
N ILE A 233 6.60 12.64 -6.33
CA ILE A 233 5.45 13.42 -5.83
C ILE A 233 4.60 13.92 -6.99
N TYR A 234 5.20 14.42 -8.08
CA TYR A 234 4.45 14.78 -9.28
C TYR A 234 3.75 13.57 -9.91
N GLY A 235 4.43 12.42 -9.96
CA GLY A 235 3.84 11.15 -10.35
C GLY A 235 2.65 10.75 -9.48
N PHE A 236 2.74 10.97 -8.16
CA PHE A 236 1.64 10.75 -7.22
C PHE A 236 0.45 11.67 -7.49
N VAL A 237 0.66 12.96 -7.75
CA VAL A 237 -0.42 13.89 -8.11
C VAL A 237 -1.13 13.44 -9.39
N ILE A 238 -0.36 13.09 -10.43
CA ILE A 238 -0.90 12.61 -11.72
C ILE A 238 -1.68 11.30 -11.52
N LEU A 239 -1.11 10.35 -10.78
CA LEU A 239 -1.77 9.08 -10.47
C LEU A 239 -3.03 9.31 -9.63
N GLY A 240 -2.99 10.23 -8.67
CA GLY A 240 -4.12 10.63 -7.84
C GLY A 240 -5.30 11.13 -8.67
N CYS A 241 -5.02 12.01 -9.64
CA CYS A 241 -6.02 12.46 -10.62
C CYS A 241 -6.60 11.29 -11.43
N PHE A 242 -5.75 10.37 -11.89
CA PHE A 242 -6.20 9.19 -12.64
C PHE A 242 -7.08 8.26 -11.78
N MET A 243 -6.68 7.99 -10.53
CA MET A 243 -7.46 7.20 -9.57
C MET A 243 -8.80 7.86 -9.27
N ALA A 244 -8.85 9.19 -9.13
CA ALA A 244 -10.08 9.94 -8.92
C ALA A 244 -11.04 9.84 -10.13
N ILE A 245 -10.53 10.02 -11.34
CA ILE A 245 -11.32 9.88 -12.58
C ILE A 245 -11.86 8.45 -12.69
N SER A 246 -11.01 7.44 -12.50
CA SER A 246 -11.40 6.02 -12.52
C SER A 246 -12.49 5.71 -11.49
N TYR A 247 -12.37 6.27 -10.28
CA TYR A 247 -13.37 6.15 -9.22
C TYR A 247 -14.72 6.75 -9.61
N ILE A 248 -14.73 7.95 -10.19
CA ILE A 248 -15.94 8.63 -10.66
C ILE A 248 -16.61 7.82 -11.78
N LEU A 249 -15.82 7.30 -12.73
CA LEU A 249 -16.34 6.45 -13.81
C LEU A 249 -16.95 5.15 -13.26
N ASP A 250 -16.31 4.52 -12.28
CA ASP A 250 -16.81 3.29 -11.66
C ASP A 250 -18.07 3.52 -10.82
N ILE A 251 -18.25 4.72 -10.25
CA ILE A 251 -19.51 5.11 -9.59
C ILE A 251 -20.68 5.16 -10.59
N ARG A 252 -20.44 5.65 -11.81
CA ARG A 252 -21.47 5.77 -12.85
C ARG A 252 -21.87 4.41 -13.45
N ARG A 253 -21.02 3.39 -13.33
CA ARG A 253 -21.34 2.02 -13.79
C ARG A 253 -22.50 1.43 -12.96
N LYS A 254 -23.55 0.98 -13.65
CA LYS A 254 -24.68 0.27 -13.03
C LYS A 254 -24.17 -0.97 -12.28
N THR A 255 -24.75 -1.24 -11.11
CA THR A 255 -24.48 -2.50 -10.41
C THR A 255 -25.28 -3.58 -11.13
N PRO A 256 -24.65 -4.62 -11.70
CA PRO A 256 -25.42 -5.73 -12.27
C PRO A 256 -26.33 -6.27 -11.17
N THR A 257 -27.60 -6.44 -11.51
CA THR A 257 -28.64 -6.94 -10.63
C THR A 257 -28.26 -8.33 -10.13
N THR A 258 -28.56 -8.57 -8.86
CA THR A 258 -28.14 -9.72 -8.03
C THR A 258 -28.53 -11.10 -8.59
N ASP A 259 -29.39 -11.18 -9.61
CA ASP A 259 -29.73 -12.45 -10.26
C ASP A 259 -28.58 -13.04 -11.09
N ASP A 260 -27.65 -12.21 -11.61
CA ASP A 260 -26.44 -12.71 -12.29
C ASP A 260 -25.38 -13.28 -11.34
N GLN A 261 -25.50 -13.06 -10.03
CA GLN A 261 -24.57 -13.60 -9.02
C GLN A 261 -25.00 -14.95 -8.44
N LYS A 262 -26.27 -15.34 -8.59
CA LYS A 262 -26.77 -16.66 -8.13
C LYS A 262 -26.26 -17.82 -8.99
N THR A 263 -25.79 -17.55 -10.21
CA THR A 263 -25.24 -18.56 -11.13
C THR A 263 -23.77 -18.87 -10.90
N LEU A 264 -23.05 -18.05 -10.11
CA LEU A 264 -21.60 -18.20 -9.87
C LEU A 264 -21.24 -18.65 -8.45
N THR A 265 -22.22 -18.77 -7.54
CA THR A 265 -22.01 -19.49 -6.29
C THR A 265 -22.16 -20.99 -6.58
N PRO A 266 -21.15 -21.84 -6.34
CA PRO A 266 -21.39 -23.27 -6.30
C PRO A 266 -22.47 -23.50 -5.26
N ARG A 267 -23.63 -24.01 -5.71
CA ARG A 267 -24.74 -24.40 -4.85
C ARG A 267 -24.13 -25.19 -3.71
N ARG A 268 -24.23 -24.71 -2.47
CA ARG A 268 -23.92 -25.56 -1.31
C ARG A 268 -24.82 -26.77 -1.47
N ILE A 269 -24.23 -27.92 -1.80
CA ILE A 269 -24.92 -29.20 -1.77
C ILE A 269 -25.21 -29.41 -0.29
N SER A 270 -26.41 -29.03 0.14
CA SER A 270 -26.89 -29.44 1.45
C SER A 270 -27.05 -30.95 1.37
N LEU A 271 -26.26 -31.69 2.15
CA LEU A 271 -26.26 -33.16 2.23
C LEU A 271 -27.63 -33.78 2.58
N ASN A 272 -28.66 -32.97 2.84
CA ASN A 272 -30.04 -33.39 3.16
C ASN A 272 -31.11 -32.85 2.19
N GLN A 273 -30.75 -32.45 0.96
CA GLN A 273 -31.78 -32.18 -0.04
C GLN A 273 -32.29 -33.50 -0.62
N ALA A 274 -33.59 -33.76 -0.42
CA ALA A 274 -34.26 -34.92 -0.99
C ALA A 274 -34.06 -34.94 -2.51
N ILE A 275 -33.36 -35.95 -3.01
CA ILE A 275 -33.23 -36.22 -4.43
C ILE A 275 -34.61 -36.64 -4.90
N ARG A 276 -35.30 -35.78 -5.64
CA ARG A 276 -36.55 -36.14 -6.32
C ARG A 276 -36.18 -37.05 -7.48
N ILE A 277 -36.24 -38.36 -7.25
CA ILE A 277 -36.16 -39.36 -8.31
C ILE A 277 -37.40 -39.13 -9.17
N SER A 278 -37.18 -38.64 -10.39
CA SER A 278 -38.22 -38.56 -11.40
C SER A 278 -38.50 -39.99 -11.84
N ASP A 279 -39.60 -40.57 -11.34
CA ASP A 279 -40.17 -41.78 -11.95
C ASP A 279 -40.56 -41.44 -13.38
N LYS A 280 -39.68 -41.82 -14.30
CA LYS A 280 -39.96 -41.83 -15.72
C LYS A 280 -40.98 -42.94 -15.93
N LYS A 281 -42.26 -42.59 -15.91
CA LYS A 281 -43.30 -43.46 -16.46
C LYS A 281 -43.03 -43.57 -17.95
N ASP A 282 -42.49 -44.71 -18.37
CA ASP A 282 -42.56 -45.14 -19.74
C ASP A 282 -44.05 -45.22 -20.12
N GLN A 283 -44.49 -44.27 -20.94
CA GLN A 283 -45.76 -44.36 -21.64
C GLN A 283 -45.46 -44.98 -23.00
N ASN A 284 -45.94 -46.22 -23.14
CA ASN A 284 -46.19 -46.89 -24.42
C ASN A 284 -47.16 -46.07 -25.29
#